data_AF-A0A6L9Q5Y8-F1
#
_entry.id   AF-A0A6L9Q5Y8-F1
#
_cell.length_a   1.000
_cell.length_b   1.000
_cell.length_c   1.000
_cell.angle_alpha   90.00
_cell.angle_beta   90.00
_cell.angle_gamma   90.00
#
_symmetry.space_group_name_H-M   'P 1'
#
loop_
_entity.id
_entity.type
_entity.pdbx_description
1 polymer ?
#
loop_
_entity_poly.entity_id
_entity_poly.type
_entity_poly.pdbx_seq_one_letter_code
_entity_poly.pdbx_strand_id
1 'polypeptide(L)'
;MSTLHEIGNAVRARRTEMGLTQETLAQVSGLSRSTINAVEKQSIGNLSISKAEALLESIGLSMKVATSGMARAPSPKKAPPSRSALERAASTASVSYQPVMSARQLEAALLTGIAPRPVRPHLQVLLDEAPMSLLAKVVDELHADKGVERSHVWSQMRRLAHELQCFRTVWQ
;
A
#
# COMPACT_ATOMS: atom_id res chain seq x y z
N MET A 1 0.15 -25.53 5.43
CA MET A 1 -0.34 -24.63 4.37
C MET A 1 0.72 -24.55 3.29
N SER A 2 0.36 -24.51 2.01
CA SER A 2 1.35 -24.24 0.95
C SER A 2 1.66 -22.75 0.91
N THR A 3 2.85 -22.37 0.42
CA THR A 3 3.22 -20.96 0.19
C THR A 3 2.19 -20.24 -0.68
N LEU A 4 1.61 -20.94 -1.66
CA LEU A 4 0.58 -20.41 -2.55
C LEU A 4 -0.73 -20.11 -1.82
N HIS A 5 -1.11 -20.92 -0.83
CA HIS A 5 -2.26 -20.64 0.03
C HIS A 5 -2.04 -19.40 0.89
N GLU A 6 -0.83 -19.22 1.42
CA GLU A 6 -0.46 -18.04 2.21
C GLU A 6 -0.51 -16.76 1.36
N ILE A 7 0.03 -16.82 0.14
CA ILE A 7 -0.07 -15.73 -0.83
C ILE A 7 -1.54 -15.43 -1.14
N GLY A 8 -2.35 -16.43 -1.47
CA GLY A 8 -3.77 -16.25 -1.79
C GLY A 8 -4.57 -15.57 -0.66
N ASN A 9 -4.32 -15.99 0.59
CA ASN A 9 -4.96 -15.38 1.76
C ASN A 9 -4.50 -13.94 1.98
N ALA A 10 -3.18 -13.67 1.89
CA ALA A 10 -2.62 -12.33 2.07
C ALA A 10 -3.10 -11.36 0.98
N VAL A 11 -3.13 -11.81 -0.28
CA VAL A 11 -3.64 -11.04 -1.42
C VAL A 11 -5.11 -10.69 -1.22
N ARG A 12 -5.95 -11.69 -0.87
CA ARG A 12 -7.38 -11.44 -0.63
C ARG A 12 -7.59 -10.43 0.48
N ALA A 13 -6.92 -10.61 1.62
CA ALA A 13 -7.04 -9.73 2.77
C ALA A 13 -6.65 -8.29 2.42
N ARG A 14 -5.47 -8.09 1.81
CA ARG A 14 -4.99 -6.76 1.43
C ARG A 14 -5.83 -6.12 0.34
N ARG A 15 -6.29 -6.87 -0.66
CA ARG A 15 -7.21 -6.37 -1.69
C ARG A 15 -8.50 -5.84 -1.06
N THR A 16 -9.11 -6.60 -0.15
CA THR A 16 -10.34 -6.19 0.54
C THR A 16 -10.14 -5.00 1.45
N GLU A 17 -8.99 -4.96 2.15
CA GLU A 17 -8.60 -3.82 3.00
C GLU A 17 -8.46 -2.54 2.17
N MET A 18 -7.85 -2.63 1.00
CA MET A 18 -7.73 -1.50 0.07
C MET A 18 -9.07 -1.14 -0.61
N GLY A 19 -10.11 -1.97 -0.48
CA GLY A 19 -11.40 -1.77 -1.16
C GLY A 19 -11.36 -2.03 -2.66
N LEU A 20 -10.40 -2.82 -3.15
CA LEU A 20 -10.25 -3.10 -4.58
C LEU A 20 -11.15 -4.26 -5.02
N THR A 21 -11.67 -4.20 -6.25
CA THR A 21 -12.27 -5.36 -6.91
C THR A 21 -11.19 -6.33 -7.40
N GLN A 22 -11.56 -7.57 -7.71
CA GLN A 22 -10.63 -8.51 -8.37
C GLN A 22 -10.23 -8.03 -9.78
N GLU A 23 -11.12 -7.28 -10.46
CA GLU A 23 -10.84 -6.70 -11.78
C GLU A 23 -9.78 -5.60 -11.67
N THR A 24 -9.96 -4.66 -10.73
CA THR A 24 -8.98 -3.60 -10.46
C THR A 24 -7.63 -4.19 -10.09
N LEU A 25 -7.60 -5.22 -9.22
CA LEU A 25 -6.36 -5.90 -8.85
C LEU A 25 -5.68 -6.58 -10.06
N ALA A 26 -6.47 -7.22 -10.92
CA ALA A 26 -5.97 -7.83 -12.15
C ALA A 26 -5.30 -6.78 -13.05
N GLN A 27 -5.96 -5.64 -13.26
CA GLN A 27 -5.46 -4.54 -14.07
C GLN A 27 -4.15 -3.95 -13.53
N VAL A 28 -4.08 -3.66 -12.22
CA VAL A 28 -2.86 -3.07 -11.62
C VAL A 28 -1.70 -4.04 -11.48
N SER A 29 -1.96 -5.35 -11.45
CA SER A 29 -0.92 -6.39 -11.39
C SER A 29 -0.52 -6.92 -12.76
N GLY A 30 -1.20 -6.54 -13.84
CA GLY A 30 -0.98 -7.08 -15.19
C GLY A 30 -1.37 -8.55 -15.32
N LEU A 31 -2.27 -9.05 -14.48
CA LEU A 31 -2.79 -10.42 -14.49
C LEU A 31 -4.23 -10.47 -15.00
N SER A 32 -4.72 -11.66 -15.33
CA SER A 32 -6.14 -11.83 -15.65
C SER A 32 -6.98 -11.91 -14.36
N ARG A 33 -8.23 -11.42 -14.40
CA ARG A 33 -9.18 -11.61 -13.30
C ARG A 33 -9.37 -13.07 -12.92
N SER A 34 -9.34 -13.98 -13.89
CA SER A 34 -9.41 -15.43 -13.64
C SER A 34 -8.22 -15.93 -12.83
N THR A 35 -7.01 -15.41 -13.07
CA THR A 35 -5.81 -15.73 -12.29
C THR A 35 -5.96 -15.21 -10.86
N ILE A 36 -6.40 -13.96 -10.67
CA ILE A 36 -6.66 -13.41 -9.34
C ILE A 36 -7.69 -14.26 -8.58
N ASN A 37 -8.79 -14.64 -9.24
CA ASN A 37 -9.82 -15.49 -8.63
C ASN A 37 -9.25 -16.84 -8.18
N ALA A 38 -8.45 -17.48 -9.02
CA ALA A 38 -7.83 -18.78 -8.72
C ALA A 38 -6.80 -18.70 -7.60
N VAL A 39 -6.02 -17.60 -7.53
CA VAL A 39 -5.11 -17.31 -6.41
C VAL A 39 -5.87 -17.15 -5.10
N GLU A 40 -6.92 -16.31 -5.07
CA GLU A 40 -7.71 -16.06 -3.85
C GLU A 40 -8.55 -17.26 -3.40
N LYS A 41 -8.92 -18.15 -4.33
CA LYS A 41 -9.64 -19.41 -4.04
C LYS A 41 -8.73 -20.61 -3.80
N GLN A 42 -7.41 -20.41 -3.87
CA GLN A 42 -6.45 -21.51 -3.66
C GLN A 42 -6.60 -22.65 -4.67
N SER A 43 -7.15 -22.36 -5.86
CA SER A 43 -7.40 -23.35 -6.92
C SER A 43 -6.39 -23.28 -8.06
N ILE A 44 -5.45 -22.33 -8.00
CA ILE A 44 -4.39 -22.20 -8.99
C ILE A 44 -3.33 -23.30 -8.75
N GLY A 45 -3.01 -24.08 -9.79
CA GLY A 45 -2.02 -25.16 -9.68
C GLY A 45 -0.59 -24.65 -9.56
N ASN A 46 -0.25 -23.56 -10.24
CA ASN A 46 1.07 -22.94 -10.25
C ASN A 46 0.98 -21.43 -10.51
N LEU A 47 1.89 -20.67 -9.88
CA LEU A 47 2.09 -19.25 -10.14
C LEU A 47 3.59 -19.01 -10.24
N SER A 48 4.07 -18.39 -11.33
CA SER A 48 5.49 -18.06 -11.45
C SER A 48 5.87 -17.02 -10.39
N ILE A 49 7.12 -17.07 -9.92
CA ILE A 49 7.64 -16.13 -8.92
C ILE A 49 7.45 -14.69 -9.41
N SER A 50 7.78 -14.41 -10.67
CA SER A 50 7.59 -13.08 -11.27
C SER A 50 6.15 -12.56 -11.21
N LYS A 51 5.15 -13.42 -11.43
CA LYS A 51 3.74 -13.05 -11.35
C LYS A 51 3.30 -12.87 -9.89
N ALA A 52 3.83 -13.70 -8.99
CA ALA A 52 3.57 -13.56 -7.56
C ALA A 52 4.15 -12.24 -7.03
N GLU A 53 5.38 -11.89 -7.40
CA GLU A 53 6.02 -10.62 -7.04
C GLU A 53 5.24 -9.43 -7.59
N ALA A 54 4.93 -9.41 -8.89
CA ALA A 54 4.15 -8.32 -9.51
C ALA A 54 2.78 -8.12 -8.82
N LEU A 55 2.10 -9.23 -8.51
CA LEU A 55 0.83 -9.21 -7.77
C LEU A 55 1.01 -8.59 -6.38
N LEU A 56 1.98 -9.05 -5.60
CA LEU A 56 2.22 -8.58 -4.24
C LEU A 56 2.64 -7.09 -4.23
N GLU A 57 3.56 -6.70 -5.12
CA GLU A 57 4.05 -5.33 -5.21
C GLU A 57 2.94 -4.34 -5.57
N SER A 58 2.00 -4.75 -6.45
CA SER A 58 0.87 -3.91 -6.87
C SER A 58 -0.06 -3.48 -5.71
N ILE A 59 -0.02 -4.20 -4.58
CA ILE A 59 -0.81 -3.93 -3.37
C ILE A 59 0.06 -3.67 -2.13
N GLY A 60 1.35 -3.40 -2.35
CA GLY A 60 2.31 -3.02 -1.32
C GLY A 60 2.71 -4.16 -0.38
N LEU A 61 2.53 -5.41 -0.79
CA LEU A 61 3.06 -6.60 -0.14
C LEU A 61 4.42 -6.99 -0.75
N SER A 62 5.19 -7.82 -0.04
CA SER A 62 6.40 -8.45 -0.58
C SER A 62 6.62 -9.81 0.04
N MET A 63 7.28 -10.70 -0.69
CA MET A 63 7.78 -11.98 -0.17
C MET A 63 9.26 -11.84 0.21
N LYS A 64 9.69 -12.59 1.23
CA LYS A 64 11.07 -12.59 1.71
C LYS A 64 11.54 -14.02 1.88
N VAL A 65 12.76 -14.28 1.45
CA VAL A 65 13.45 -15.54 1.72
C VAL A 65 14.04 -15.49 3.13
N ALA A 66 13.81 -16.53 3.92
CA ALA A 66 14.34 -16.69 5.26
C ALA A 66 15.06 -18.04 5.40
N THR A 67 16.08 -18.11 6.26
CA THR A 67 16.77 -19.36 6.56
C THR A 67 15.86 -20.27 7.41
N SER A 68 15.73 -21.53 6.99
CA SER A 68 14.96 -22.52 7.74
C SER A 68 15.63 -22.79 9.08
N GLY A 69 14.92 -22.57 10.20
CA GLY A 69 15.40 -22.87 11.56
C GLY A 69 15.77 -21.65 12.42
N MET A 70 15.86 -20.44 11.87
CA MET A 70 15.81 -19.23 12.70
C MET A 70 14.34 -18.92 12.98
N ALA A 71 13.89 -19.22 14.20
CA ALA A 71 12.62 -18.72 14.72
C ALA A 71 12.52 -17.24 14.36
N ARG A 72 11.48 -16.86 13.59
CA ARG A 72 11.14 -15.52 13.08
C ARG A 72 11.86 -14.47 13.94
N ALA A 73 13.09 -14.10 13.56
CA ALA A 73 13.92 -13.31 14.45
C ALA A 73 13.10 -12.04 14.74
N PRO A 74 12.88 -11.67 16.01
CA PRO A 74 12.20 -10.42 16.29
C PRO A 74 12.94 -9.36 15.49
N SER A 75 12.18 -8.60 14.71
CA SER A 75 12.65 -7.42 13.98
C SER A 75 13.71 -6.74 14.85
N PRO A 76 14.91 -6.40 14.33
CA PRO A 76 15.98 -5.87 15.16
C PRO A 76 15.40 -4.74 16.02
N LYS A 77 15.32 -4.99 17.34
CA LYS A 77 14.82 -4.01 18.28
C LYS A 77 15.81 -2.85 18.23
N LYS A 78 15.33 -1.71 17.73
CA LYS A 78 16.05 -0.44 17.61
C LYS A 78 17.22 -0.45 16.61
N ALA A 79 16.90 -0.42 15.31
CA ALA A 79 17.64 0.50 14.45
C ALA A 79 17.38 1.94 14.97
N PRO A 80 18.32 2.90 14.82
CA PRO A 80 18.02 4.33 15.06
C PRO A 80 16.73 4.70 14.33
N PRO A 81 15.94 5.71 14.76
CA PRO A 81 14.67 6.02 14.10
C PRO A 81 14.95 6.40 12.65
N SER A 82 14.92 5.40 11.76
CA SER A 82 14.80 5.62 10.33
C SER A 82 13.53 6.41 10.18
N ARG A 83 13.58 7.51 9.42
CA ARG A 83 12.43 8.39 9.19
C ARG A 83 11.14 7.58 9.07
N SER A 84 10.09 7.99 9.79
CA SER A 84 8.81 7.29 9.82
C SER A 84 8.28 7.12 8.39
N ALA A 85 7.37 6.17 8.15
CA ALA A 85 6.74 6.02 6.85
C ALA A 85 6.02 7.32 6.43
N LEU A 86 5.38 8.02 7.37
CA LEU A 86 4.81 9.34 7.14
C LEU A 86 5.88 10.37 6.76
N GLU A 87 7.02 10.42 7.44
CA GLU A 87 8.11 11.35 7.10
C GLU A 87 8.72 11.06 5.73
N ARG A 88 8.88 9.79 5.37
CA ARG A 88 9.37 9.37 4.05
C ARG A 88 8.36 9.70 2.96
N ALA A 89 7.07 9.44 3.19
CA ALA A 89 5.99 9.80 2.27
C ALA A 89 5.92 11.31 2.06
N ALA A 90 5.95 12.09 3.15
CA ALA A 90 5.96 13.55 3.07
C ALA A 90 7.17 14.10 2.29
N SER A 91 8.33 13.43 2.40
CA SER A 91 9.52 13.74 1.60
C SER A 91 9.34 13.40 0.12
N THR A 92 8.78 12.23 -0.22
CA THR A 92 8.49 11.81 -1.61
C THR A 92 7.49 12.75 -2.30
N ALA A 93 6.57 13.31 -1.53
CA ALA A 93 5.56 14.26 -1.99
C ALA A 93 6.10 15.68 -2.26
N SER A 94 7.37 15.96 -1.95
CA SER A 94 7.91 17.31 -2.00
C SER A 94 8.11 17.79 -3.44
N VAL A 95 7.43 18.89 -3.79
CA VAL A 95 7.60 19.58 -5.07
C VAL A 95 8.40 20.87 -4.88
N SER A 96 9.26 21.22 -5.84
CA SER A 96 10.27 22.29 -5.71
C SER A 96 9.71 23.71 -5.50
N TYR A 97 8.43 23.94 -5.77
CA TYR A 97 7.81 25.28 -5.82
C TYR A 97 6.87 25.58 -4.64
N GLN A 98 6.83 24.71 -3.62
CA GLN A 98 5.99 24.88 -2.42
C GLN A 98 6.76 24.50 -1.15
N PRO A 99 6.39 25.03 0.04
CA PRO A 99 6.94 24.57 1.30
C PRO A 99 6.76 23.07 1.48
N VAL A 100 7.81 22.36 1.91
CA VAL A 100 7.79 20.91 2.15
C VAL A 100 6.61 20.53 3.04
N MET A 101 5.77 19.60 2.57
CA MET A 101 4.71 19.01 3.38
C MET A 101 5.33 18.28 4.58
N SER A 102 4.86 18.58 5.78
CA SER A 102 5.29 17.85 6.99
C SER A 102 4.53 16.53 7.16
N ALA A 103 5.12 15.58 7.90
CA ALA A 103 4.45 14.34 8.28
C ALA A 103 3.11 14.55 8.98
N ARG A 104 2.99 15.60 9.82
CA ARG A 104 1.75 15.97 10.51
C ARG A 104 0.67 16.46 9.56
N GLN A 105 1.03 17.24 8.54
CA GLN A 105 0.07 17.69 7.52
C GLN A 105 -0.42 16.51 6.68
N LEU A 106 0.48 15.59 6.33
CA LEU A 106 0.09 14.35 5.64
C LEU A 106 -0.84 13.50 6.50
N GLU A 107 -0.49 13.26 7.76
CA GLU A 107 -1.32 12.53 8.73
C GLU A 107 -2.73 13.15 8.79
N ALA A 108 -2.83 14.47 9.00
CA ALA A 108 -4.10 15.15 9.10
C ALA A 108 -4.94 15.00 7.82
N ALA A 109 -4.32 15.12 6.64
CA ALA A 109 -5.01 14.93 5.37
C ALA A 109 -5.54 13.49 5.21
N LEU A 110 -4.72 12.47 5.55
CA LEU A 110 -5.10 11.07 5.43
C LEU A 110 -6.15 10.63 6.45
N LEU A 111 -6.19 11.23 7.64
CA LEU A 111 -7.20 10.93 8.66
C LEU A 111 -8.54 11.64 8.38
N THR A 112 -8.49 12.87 7.85
CA THR A 112 -9.70 13.67 7.61
C THR A 112 -10.27 13.48 6.20
N GLY A 113 -9.45 13.02 5.25
CA GLY A 113 -9.79 13.00 3.83
C GLY A 113 -9.92 14.38 3.21
N ILE A 114 -9.31 15.41 3.82
CA ILE A 114 -9.36 16.80 3.37
C ILE A 114 -7.98 17.20 2.83
N ALA A 115 -7.94 17.80 1.65
CA ALA A 115 -6.73 18.35 1.06
C ALA A 115 -6.72 19.90 1.11
N PRO A 116 -6.16 20.53 2.16
CA PRO A 116 -5.98 21.97 2.20
C PRO A 116 -5.20 22.47 0.98
N ARG A 117 -5.59 23.63 0.43
CA ARG A 117 -5.00 24.18 -0.81
C ARG A 117 -3.46 24.13 -0.87
N PRO A 118 -2.71 24.49 0.18
CA PRO A 118 -1.24 24.47 0.14
C PRO A 118 -0.64 23.06 0.01
N VAL A 119 -1.33 22.02 0.47
CA VAL A 119 -0.81 20.64 0.46
C VAL A 119 -1.31 19.81 -0.72
N ARG A 120 -2.28 20.32 -1.50
CA ARG A 120 -2.87 19.59 -2.64
C ARG A 120 -1.83 19.08 -3.65
N PRO A 121 -0.87 19.89 -4.14
CA PRO A 121 0.11 19.40 -5.12
C PRO A 121 0.97 18.26 -4.56
N HIS A 122 1.32 18.34 -3.27
CA HIS A 122 2.09 17.30 -2.59
C HIS A 122 1.30 15.99 -2.47
N LEU A 123 0.03 16.07 -2.07
CA LEU A 123 -0.84 14.90 -1.96
C LEU A 123 -1.07 14.25 -3.33
N GLN A 124 -1.22 15.04 -4.39
CA GLN A 124 -1.37 14.52 -5.74
C GLN A 124 -0.12 13.73 -6.17
N VAL A 125 1.07 14.33 -6.07
CA VAL A 125 2.34 13.66 -6.39
C VAL A 125 2.54 12.41 -5.55
N LEU A 126 2.24 12.47 -4.24
CA LEU A 126 2.32 11.29 -3.38
C LEU A 126 1.42 10.16 -3.88
N LEU A 127 0.15 10.46 -4.17
CA LEU A 127 -0.81 9.43 -4.55
C LEU A 127 -0.52 8.87 -5.94
N ASP A 128 0.02 9.66 -6.85
CA ASP A 128 0.34 9.26 -8.22
C ASP A 128 1.71 8.58 -8.38
N GLU A 129 2.72 8.99 -7.61
CA GLU A 129 4.11 8.56 -7.86
C GLU A 129 4.70 7.72 -6.73
N ALA A 130 4.15 7.76 -5.51
CA ALA A 130 4.72 6.98 -4.42
C ALA A 130 4.59 5.48 -4.65
N PRO A 131 5.63 4.69 -4.35
CA PRO A 131 5.56 3.24 -4.39
C PRO A 131 4.43 2.71 -3.51
N MET A 132 3.69 1.69 -3.97
CA MET A 132 2.61 1.08 -3.19
C MET A 132 3.07 0.58 -1.83
N SER A 133 4.32 0.09 -1.75
CA SER A 133 4.93 -0.35 -0.50
C SER A 133 5.15 0.78 0.51
N LEU A 134 5.30 2.04 0.06
CA LEU A 134 5.39 3.20 0.93
C LEU A 134 4.00 3.62 1.45
N LEU A 135 3.01 3.69 0.56
CA LEU A 135 1.61 3.97 0.95
C LEU A 135 1.10 2.92 1.95
N ALA A 136 1.39 1.64 1.66
CA ALA A 136 1.15 0.51 2.56
C ALA A 136 1.71 0.73 3.97
N LYS A 137 2.98 1.15 4.06
CA LYS A 137 3.64 1.41 5.34
C LYS A 137 3.05 2.60 6.08
N VAL A 138 2.60 3.64 5.36
CA VAL A 138 1.89 4.77 5.97
C VAL A 138 0.58 4.31 6.59
N VAL A 139 -0.19 3.47 5.89
CA VAL A 139 -1.43 2.90 6.42
C VAL A 139 -1.16 2.02 7.65
N ASP A 140 -0.13 1.18 7.61
CA ASP A 140 0.25 0.32 8.74
C ASP A 140 0.73 1.14 9.95
N GLU A 141 1.48 2.22 9.73
CA GLU A 141 1.92 3.17 10.77
C GLU A 141 0.73 3.88 11.42
N LEU A 142 -0.20 4.43 10.62
CA LEU A 142 -1.40 5.10 11.12
C LEU A 142 -2.30 4.14 11.92
N HIS A 143 -2.44 2.90 11.47
CA HIS A 143 -3.18 1.89 12.22
C HIS A 143 -2.52 1.58 13.57
N ALA A 144 -1.20 1.39 13.59
CA ALA A 144 -0.46 1.07 14.81
C ALA A 144 -0.48 2.24 15.82
N ASP A 145 -0.30 3.48 15.34
CA ASP A 145 -0.10 4.64 16.21
C ASP A 145 -1.42 5.32 16.61
N LYS A 146 -2.45 5.26 15.76
CA LYS A 146 -3.74 5.96 15.97
C LYS A 146 -4.92 5.03 16.20
N GLY A 147 -4.73 3.71 16.03
CA GLY A 147 -5.80 2.72 16.17
C GLY A 147 -6.90 2.82 15.11
N VAL A 148 -6.65 3.51 13.99
CA VAL A 148 -7.61 3.63 12.90
C VAL A 148 -7.62 2.37 12.03
N GLU A 149 -8.78 1.99 11.49
CA GLU A 149 -8.88 0.87 10.57
C GLU A 149 -8.12 1.14 9.27
N ARG A 150 -7.34 0.16 8.79
CA ARG A 150 -6.55 0.31 7.56
C ARG A 150 -7.43 0.63 6.34
N SER A 151 -8.59 -0.02 6.29
CA SER A 151 -9.59 0.21 5.23
C SER A 151 -10.12 1.63 5.22
N HIS A 152 -10.23 2.26 6.39
CA HIS A 152 -10.59 3.66 6.49
C HIS A 152 -9.53 4.55 5.84
N VAL A 153 -8.26 4.35 6.17
CA VAL A 153 -7.16 5.15 5.60
C VAL A 153 -7.07 4.97 4.07
N TRP A 154 -7.20 3.74 3.56
CA TRP A 154 -7.26 3.50 2.11
C TRP A 154 -8.45 4.20 1.45
N SER A 155 -9.62 4.19 2.10
CA SER A 155 -10.79 4.90 1.62
C SER A 155 -10.55 6.41 1.55
N GLN A 156 -9.86 6.99 2.54
CA GLN A 156 -9.51 8.41 2.53
C GLN A 156 -8.50 8.73 1.43
N MET A 157 -7.47 7.89 1.23
CA MET A 157 -6.53 8.03 0.11
C MET A 157 -7.26 8.02 -1.23
N ARG A 158 -8.21 7.10 -1.43
CA ARG A 158 -9.03 7.04 -2.66
C ARG A 158 -9.89 8.29 -2.84
N ARG A 159 -10.54 8.76 -1.77
CA ARG A 159 -11.32 10.01 -1.80
C ARG A 159 -10.45 11.20 -2.22
N LEU A 160 -9.28 11.35 -1.61
CA LEU A 160 -8.31 12.37 -1.95
C LEU A 160 -7.83 12.23 -3.40
N ALA A 161 -7.54 11.01 -3.85
CA ALA A 161 -7.12 10.74 -5.23
C ALA A 161 -8.19 11.17 -6.24
N HIS A 162 -9.48 10.88 -5.98
CA HIS A 162 -10.57 11.37 -6.82
C HIS A 162 -10.72 12.89 -6.77
N GLU A 163 -10.66 13.51 -5.59
CA GLU A 163 -10.73 14.97 -5.45
C GLU A 163 -9.61 15.68 -6.21
N LEU A 164 -8.40 15.12 -6.15
CA LEU A 164 -7.19 15.66 -6.76
C LEU A 164 -6.98 15.21 -8.21
N GLN A 165 -7.90 14.42 -8.77
CA GLN A 165 -7.84 13.90 -10.14
C GLN A 165 -6.55 13.10 -10.42
N CYS A 166 -6.11 12.29 -9.46
CA CYS A 166 -5.01 11.34 -9.63
C CYS A 166 -5.34 10.30 -10.71
N PHE A 167 -4.31 9.84 -11.43
CA PHE A 167 -4.49 9.03 -12.63
C PHE A 167 -4.28 7.53 -12.42
N ARG A 168 -3.69 7.10 -11.30
CA ARG A 168 -3.41 5.66 -11.08
C ARG A 168 -4.70 4.85 -11.02
N THR A 169 -4.70 3.74 -11.75
CA THR A 169 -5.78 2.75 -11.79
C THR A 169 -6.18 2.20 -10.41
N VAL A 170 -5.25 2.13 -9.44
CA VAL A 170 -5.58 1.66 -8.07
C VAL A 170 -6.60 2.54 -7.34
N TRP A 171 -6.75 3.79 -7.81
CA TRP A 171 -7.72 4.75 -7.30
C TRP A 171 -9.05 4.76 -8.05
N GLN A 172 -9.15 4.07 -9.20
CA GLN A 172 -10.38 3.96 -10.00
C GLN A 172 -11.30 2.87 -9.45
#